data_AF-A0A0E9M369-F1
#
_entry.id   AF-A0A0E9M369-F1
#
_cell.length_a   1.000
_cell.length_b   1.000
_cell.length_c   1.000
_cell.angle_alpha   90.00
_cell.angle_beta   90.00
_cell.angle_gamma   90.00
#
_symmetry.space_group_name_H-M   'P 1'
#
loop_
_entity.id
_entity.type
_entity.pdbx_description
1 polymer ?
#
loop_
_entity_poly.entity_id
_entity_poly.type
_entity_poly.pdbx_seq_one_letter_code
_entity_poly.pdbx_strand_id
1 'polypeptide(L)' 'MNLQARKLELVQMILNTDRPNLLEKVSQILKQEKEADWWDELPFCVQESVKKGMEQAKRGETRPHSEVMKEVRLRYGI' A
#
# COMPACT_ATOMS: atom_id res chain seq x y z
N MET A 1 3.85 -3.47 32.47
CA MET A 1 3.13 -2.31 31.90
C MET A 1 1.65 -2.65 31.81
N ASN A 2 0.76 -1.84 32.36
CA ASN A 2 -0.68 -2.08 32.28
C ASN A 2 -1.23 -1.49 30.97
N LEU A 3 -1.69 -2.37 30.07
CA LEU A 3 -2.23 -1.98 28.76
C LEU A 3 -3.39 -0.98 28.87
N GLN A 4 -4.22 -1.08 29.92
CA GLN A 4 -5.35 -0.17 30.13
C GLN A 4 -4.86 1.24 30.49
N ALA A 5 -3.81 1.33 31.30
CA ALA A 5 -3.20 2.61 31.65
C ALA A 5 -2.62 3.31 30.40
N ARG A 6 -1.96 2.54 29.52
CA ARG A 6 -1.40 3.05 28.25
C ARG A 6 -2.50 3.56 27.30
N LYS A 7 -3.63 2.86 27.22
CA LYS A 7 -4.79 3.29 26.40
C LYS A 7 -5.36 4.61 26.91
N LEU A 8 -5.52 4.75 28.23
CA LEU A 8 -6.05 5.96 28.84
C LEU A 8 -5.15 7.18 28.62
N GLU A 9 -3.84 6.99 28.74
CA GLU A 9 -2.83 8.02 28.46
C GLU A 9 -2.92 8.55 27.02
N LEU A 10 -3.02 7.64 26.04
CA LEU A 10 -3.18 8.01 24.63
C LEU A 10 -4.48 8.79 24.37
N VAL A 11 -5.59 8.38 24.99
CA VAL A 11 -6.86 9.11 24.88
C VAL A 11 -6.73 10.52 25.45
N GLN A 12 -6.08 10.68 26.61
CA GLN A 12 -5.86 12.01 27.19
C GLN A 12 -4.99 12.90 26.30
N MET A 13 -3.93 12.35 25.70
CA MET A 13 -3.09 13.10 24.76
C MET A 13 -3.85 13.55 23.51
N ILE A 14 -4.76 12.73 23.00
CA ILE A 14 -5.62 13.06 21.85
C ILE A 14 -6.64 14.13 22.22
N LEU A 15 -7.26 14.05 23.41
CA LEU A 15 -8.24 15.05 23.84
C LEU A 15 -7.62 16.43 24.12
N ASN A 16 -6.36 16.46 24.54
CA ASN A 16 -5.65 17.69 24.87
C ASN A 16 -4.89 18.32 23.68
N THR A 17 -5.01 17.79 22.46
CA THR A 17 -4.29 18.32 21.29
C THR A 17 -5.22 19.09 20.35
N ASP A 18 -4.85 20.33 20.03
CA ASP A 18 -5.58 21.19 19.08
C ASP A 18 -4.99 21.15 17.67
N ARG A 19 -4.13 20.17 17.37
CA ARG A 19 -3.39 20.09 16.09
C ARG A 19 -4.13 19.17 15.11
N PRO A 20 -4.95 19.70 14.18
CA PRO A 20 -5.75 18.88 13.27
C PRO A 20 -4.89 17.94 12.41
N ASN A 21 -3.74 18.40 11.93
CA ASN A 21 -2.81 17.57 11.14
C ASN A 21 -2.23 16.38 11.93
N LEU A 22 -2.11 16.48 13.25
CA LEU A 22 -1.64 15.39 14.09
C LEU A 22 -2.75 14.37 14.32
N LEU A 23 -3.96 14.85 14.60
CA LEU A 23 -5.16 14.01 14.75
C LEU A 23 -5.44 13.20 13.48
N GLU A 24 -5.27 13.80 12.30
CA GLU A 24 -5.46 13.11 11.03
C GLU A 24 -4.46 11.96 10.85
N LYS A 25 -3.17 12.19 11.15
CA LYS A 25 -2.13 11.14 11.09
C LYS A 25 -2.40 10.01 12.08
N VAL A 26 -2.81 10.34 13.31
CA VAL A 26 -3.18 9.33 14.33
C VAL A 26 -4.40 8.54 13.87
N SER A 27 -5.40 9.19 13.27
CA SER A 27 -6.58 8.54 12.69
C SER A 27 -6.18 7.55 11.58
N GLN A 28 -5.27 7.94 10.70
CA GLN A 28 -4.77 7.07 9.63
C GLN A 28 -4.06 5.84 10.18
N ILE A 29 -3.18 6.00 11.18
CA ILE A 29 -2.47 4.87 11.81
C ILE A 29 -3.47 3.90 12.47
N LEU A 30 -4.44 4.42 13.22
CA LEU A 30 -5.46 3.59 13.89
C LEU A 30 -6.44 2.93 12.90
N LYS A 31 -6.65 3.53 11.73
CA LYS A 31 -7.48 2.96 10.66
C LYS A 31 -6.73 1.98 9.76
N GLN A 32 -5.42 2.14 9.61
CA GLN A 32 -4.55 1.22 8.87
C GLN A 32 -4.44 -0.16 9.55
N GLU A 33 -4.73 -0.27 10.85
CA GLU A 33 -4.91 -1.56 11.52
C GLU A 33 -6.28 -2.23 11.27
N LYS A 34 -7.09 -1.76 10.31
CA LYS A 34 -8.17 -2.60 9.76
C LYS A 34 -7.55 -3.58 8.77
N GLU A 35 -7.54 -4.84 9.20
CA GLU A 35 -6.92 -6.07 8.67
C GLU A 35 -7.07 -6.42 7.18
N ALA A 36 -7.59 -5.56 6.31
CA ALA A 36 -7.50 -5.79 4.88
C ALA A 36 -6.32 -4.98 4.35
N ASP A 37 -5.17 -5.63 4.17
CA ASP A 37 -4.14 -5.08 3.30
C ASP A 37 -4.82 -4.80 1.93
N TRP A 38 -4.46 -3.73 1.23
CA TRP A 38 -5.01 -3.46 -0.11
C TRP A 38 -4.85 -4.67 -1.03
N TRP A 39 -3.84 -5.51 -0.75
CA TRP A 39 -3.60 -6.81 -1.35
C TRP A 39 -4.75 -7.79 -1.17
N ASP A 40 -5.34 -7.87 0.02
CA ASP A 40 -6.46 -8.74 0.36
C ASP A 40 -7.78 -8.26 -0.25
N GLU A 41 -7.86 -6.97 -0.61
CA GLU A 41 -9.01 -6.38 -1.34
C GLU A 41 -8.95 -6.64 -2.85
N LEU A 42 -7.81 -7.09 -3.40
CA LEU A 42 -7.69 -7.36 -4.83
C LEU A 42 -8.47 -8.60 -5.25
N PRO A 43 -9.15 -8.59 -6.42
CA PRO A 43 -9.73 -9.79 -6.99
C PRO A 43 -8.69 -10.90 -7.17
N PHE A 44 -9.10 -12.15 -6.94
CA PHE A 44 -8.21 -13.32 -7.03
C PHE A 44 -7.44 -13.39 -8.36
N CYS A 45 -8.09 -13.07 -9.49
CA CYS A 45 -7.46 -13.05 -10.81
C CYS A 45 -6.34 -12.01 -10.95
N VAL A 46 -6.46 -10.88 -10.24
CA VAL A 46 -5.42 -9.84 -10.20
C VAL A 46 -4.25 -10.33 -9.34
N GLN A 47 -4.54 -10.93 -8.18
CA GLN A 47 -3.49 -11.52 -7.32
C GLN A 47 -2.70 -12.62 -8.05
N GLU A 48 -3.37 -13.49 -8.81
CA GLU A 48 -2.73 -14.52 -9.64
C GLU A 48 -1.85 -13.90 -10.74
N SER A 49 -2.35 -12.85 -11.41
CA SER A 49 -1.61 -12.16 -12.46
C SER A 49 -0.33 -11.52 -11.91
N VAL A 50 -0.42 -10.90 -10.73
CA VAL A 50 0.74 -10.30 -10.06
C VAL A 50 1.74 -11.39 -9.64
N LYS A 51 1.29 -12.48 -9.01
CA LYS A 51 2.14 -13.63 -8.65
C LYS A 51 2.85 -14.21 -9.86
N LYS A 52 2.14 -14.39 -10.98
CA LYS A 52 2.69 -14.85 -12.24
C LYS A 52 3.77 -13.89 -12.76
N GLY A 53 3.50 -12.59 -12.76
CA GLY A 53 4.47 -11.56 -13.17
C GLY A 53 5.74 -11.58 -12.32
N MET A 54 5.63 -11.76 -11.01
CA MET A 54 6.78 -11.91 -10.12
C MET A 54 7.63 -13.15 -10.45
N GLU A 55 6.99 -14.29 -10.70
CA GLU A 55 7.71 -15.52 -11.08
C GLU A 55 8.39 -15.39 -12.45
N GLN A 56 7.74 -14.73 -13.41
CA GLN A 56 8.35 -14.40 -14.71
C GLN A 56 9.56 -13.48 -14.53
N ALA A 57 9.45 -12.48 -13.66
CA ALA A 57 10.54 -11.56 -13.38
C ALA A 57 11.75 -12.27 -12.75
N LYS A 58 11.51 -13.19 -11.79
CA LYS A 58 12.58 -14.02 -11.20
C LYS A 58 13.28 -14.90 -12.22
N ARG A 59 12.56 -15.39 -13.23
CA ARG A 59 13.14 -16.16 -14.35
C ARG A 59 13.83 -15.29 -15.41
N GLY A 60 13.88 -13.98 -15.22
CA GLY A 60 14.48 -13.05 -16.18
C GLY A 60 13.62 -12.80 -17.42
N GLU A 61 12.35 -13.21 -17.42
CA GLU A 61 11.38 -12.96 -18.49
C GLU A 61 10.86 -11.50 -18.46
N THR A 62 11.76 -10.55 -18.20
CA THR A 62 11.44 -9.12 -18.23
C THR A 62 12.01 -8.49 -19.49
N ARG A 63 11.36 -7.44 -19.96
CA ARG A 63 11.85 -6.64 -21.09
C ARG A 63 12.18 -5.23 -20.60
N PRO A 64 13.33 -4.67 -21.01
CA PRO A 64 13.65 -3.29 -20.67
C PRO A 64 12.55 -2.34 -21.15
N HIS A 65 12.20 -1.37 -20.30
CA HIS A 65 11.17 -0.39 -20.62
C HIS A 65 11.48 0.38 -21.92
N SER A 66 12.75 0.70 -22.17
CA SER A 66 13.21 1.38 -23.38
C SER A 66 12.90 0.60 -24.66
N GLU A 67 13.03 -0.72 -24.63
CA GLU A 67 12.76 -1.62 -25.75
C GLU A 67 11.25 -1.69 -26.03
N VAL A 68 10.44 -1.89 -24.99
CA VAL A 68 8.97 -1.92 -25.09
C VAL A 68 8.45 -0.60 -25.64
N MET A 69 8.93 0.54 -25.13
CA MET A 69 8.50 1.85 -25.60
C MET A 69 8.93 2.13 -27.04
N LYS A 70 10.09 1.62 -27.47
CA LYS A 70 10.51 1.74 -28.88
C LYS A 70 9.53 1.00 -29.80
N GLU A 71 9.12 -0.21 -29.44
CA GLU A 71 8.11 -0.98 -30.21
C GLU A 71 6.74 -0.29 -30.22
N VAL A 72 6.28 0.21 -29.08
CA VAL A 72 5.00 0.91 -28.96
C VAL A 72 4.97 2.15 -29.86
N ARG A 73 6.03 2.97 -29.83
CA ARG A 73 6.16 4.15 -30.70
C ARG A 73 6.17 3.77 -32.17
N LEU A 74 6.91 2.73 -32.55
CA LEU A 74 6.94 2.21 -33.92
C LEU A 74 5.59 1.67 -34.39
N ARG A 75 4.83 1.02 -33.50
CA ARG A 75 3.56 0.36 -33.84
C ARG A 75 2.38 1.32 -33.92
N TYR A 76 2.37 2.36 -33.08
CA TYR A 76 1.24 3.27 -32.95
C TYR A 76 1.54 4.71 -33.39
N GLY A 77 2.77 5.00 -33.83
CA GLY A 77 3.16 6.31 -34.37
C GLY A 77 3.14 7.45 -33.34
N ILE A 78 3.35 7.11 -32.06
CA ILE A 78 3.43 8.04 -30.92
C ILE A 78 4.88 8.45 -30.62
#